data_AF-A0A6C0H1F1-F1
#
_entry.id   AF-A0A6C0H1F1-F1
#
_cell.length_a   1.000
_cell.length_b   1.000
_cell.length_c   1.000
_cell.angle_alpha   90.00
_cell.angle_beta   90.00
_cell.angle_gamma   90.00
#
_symmetry.space_group_name_H-M   'P 1'
#
loop_
_entity.id
_entity.type
_entity.pdbx_description
1 polymer ?
#
loop_
_entity_poly.entity_id
_entity_poly.type
_entity_poly.pdbx_seq_one_letter_code
_entity_poly.pdbx_strand_id
1 'polypeptide(L)' 'MKKINTSLYEDKHPQTSTKGTGFKDKQKALDTLKIIKNRDIKYQKQVVTTMYNRAKFHPNQTTEMKDAMKIFNDWLKKN' A
#
# COMPACT_ATOMS: atom_id res chain seq x y z
N MET A 1 -3.54 20.53 19.28
CA MET A 1 -3.75 19.28 18.51
C MET A 1 -2.76 19.24 17.36
N LYS A 2 -1.94 18.17 17.20
CA LYS A 2 -1.10 18.01 16.01
C LYS A 2 -2.02 17.77 14.80
N LYS A 3 -1.97 18.62 13.78
CA LYS A 3 -2.66 18.36 12.50
C LYS A 3 -2.07 17.09 11.90
N ILE A 4 -2.86 16.03 11.85
CA ILE A 4 -2.46 14.81 11.16
C ILE A 4 -2.59 15.09 9.66
N ASN A 5 -1.50 14.97 8.92
CA ASN A 5 -1.54 15.10 7.47
C ASN A 5 -2.12 13.82 6.86
N THR A 6 -3.40 13.86 6.48
CA THR A 6 -4.14 12.71 5.92
C THR A 6 -3.86 12.42 4.46
N SER A 7 -3.18 13.36 3.78
CA SER A 7 -2.95 13.29 2.33
C SER A 7 -2.18 12.05 1.87
N LEU A 8 -1.41 11.42 2.76
CA LEU A 8 -0.64 10.24 2.44
C LEU A 8 -1.54 9.02 2.21
N TYR A 9 -2.65 8.87 2.95
CA TYR A 9 -3.51 7.68 2.94
C TYR A 9 -4.91 7.93 2.36
N GLU A 10 -5.32 9.18 2.18
CA GLU A 10 -6.50 9.52 1.37
C GLU A 10 -6.23 9.25 -0.12
N ASP A 11 -7.20 8.64 -0.79
CA ASP A 11 -7.19 8.52 -2.25
C ASP A 11 -7.80 9.79 -2.86
N LYS A 12 -6.94 10.76 -3.21
CA LYS A 12 -7.35 12.04 -3.80
C LYS A 12 -7.78 11.95 -5.27
N HIS A 13 -7.56 10.81 -5.92
CA HIS A 13 -7.91 10.59 -7.33
C HIS A 13 -8.68 9.28 -7.51
N PRO A 14 -9.85 9.14 -6.85
CA PRO A 14 -10.58 7.88 -6.86
C PRO A 14 -11.00 7.46 -8.27
N GLN A 15 -11.12 8.38 -9.23
CA GLN A 15 -11.53 8.03 -10.60
C GLN A 15 -10.43 7.34 -11.41
N THR A 16 -9.15 7.55 -11.08
CA THR A 16 -8.01 6.99 -11.83
C THR A 16 -7.20 5.98 -11.02
N SER A 17 -7.37 5.96 -9.70
CA SER A 17 -6.71 5.00 -8.81
C SER A 17 -7.16 3.57 -9.07
N THR A 18 -6.21 2.63 -9.11
CA THR A 18 -6.50 1.20 -9.22
C THR A 18 -7.27 0.72 -8.01
N LYS A 19 -8.53 0.35 -8.26
CA LYS A 19 -9.50 -0.08 -7.25
C LYS A 19 -9.07 -1.37 -6.56
N GLY A 20 -9.46 -1.52 -5.29
CA GLY A 20 -9.22 -2.72 -4.50
C GLY A 20 -7.82 -2.86 -3.89
N THR A 21 -6.90 -1.94 -4.21
CA THR A 21 -5.58 -1.87 -3.58
C THR A 21 -5.67 -1.32 -2.15
N GLY A 22 -4.74 -1.71 -1.27
CA GLY A 22 -4.71 -1.23 0.11
C GLY A 22 -3.64 -1.89 0.97
N PHE A 23 -3.55 -1.43 2.22
CA PHE A 23 -2.47 -1.78 3.14
C PHE A 23 -2.94 -2.06 4.58
N LYS A 24 -4.25 -2.24 4.78
CA LYS A 24 -4.86 -2.36 6.12
C LYS A 24 -4.40 -3.61 6.89
N ASP A 25 -4.12 -4.70 6.18
CA ASP A 25 -3.75 -6.00 6.75
C ASP A 25 -3.00 -6.87 5.71
N LYS A 26 -2.49 -8.02 6.17
CA LYS A 26 -1.79 -9.01 5.34
C LYS A 26 -2.61 -9.45 4.12
N GLN A 27 -3.90 -9.75 4.30
CA GLN A 27 -4.74 -10.24 3.22
C GLN A 27 -4.90 -9.16 2.13
N LYS A 28 -5.10 -7.91 2.53
CA LYS A 28 -5.23 -6.78 1.61
C LYS A 28 -3.92 -6.50 0.86
N ALA A 29 -2.77 -6.72 1.49
CA ALA A 29 -1.49 -6.65 0.79
C ALA A 29 -1.38 -7.71 -0.31
N LEU A 30 -1.76 -8.96 -0.01
CA LEU A 30 -1.79 -10.05 -1.00
C LEU A 30 -2.79 -9.77 -2.13
N ASP A 31 -3.98 -9.26 -1.81
CA ASP A 31 -4.97 -8.87 -2.81
C ASP A 31 -4.42 -7.76 -3.73
N THR A 32 -3.73 -6.78 -3.16
CA THR A 32 -3.08 -5.70 -3.92
C THR A 32 -2.07 -6.24 -4.91
N LEU A 33 -1.20 -7.16 -4.49
CA LEU A 33 -0.23 -7.82 -5.37
C LEU A 33 -0.92 -8.59 -6.50
N LYS A 34 -2.04 -9.28 -6.20
CA LYS A 34 -2.83 -9.99 -7.23
C LYS A 34 -3.45 -9.05 -8.25
N ILE A 35 -3.94 -7.88 -7.82
CA ILE A 35 -4.57 -6.89 -8.71
C ILE A 35 -3.56 -6.33 -9.71
N ILE A 36 -2.33 -6.05 -9.26
CA ILE A 36 -1.31 -5.41 -10.09
C ILE A 36 -0.44 -6.39 -10.89
N LYS A 37 -0.56 -7.70 -10.66
CA LYS A 37 0.35 -8.73 -11.20
C LYS A 37 0.55 -8.69 -12.73
N ASN A 38 -0.47 -8.23 -13.48
CA ASN A 38 -0.47 -8.17 -14.94
C ASN A 38 -0.05 -6.79 -15.50
N ARG A 39 0.31 -5.84 -14.63
CA ARG A 39 0.82 -4.50 -15.03
C ARG A 39 2.32 -4.58 -15.29
N ASP A 40 2.87 -3.56 -15.94
CA ASP A 40 4.33 -3.46 -16.09
C ASP A 40 5.02 -3.36 -14.72
N ILE A 41 6.26 -3.85 -14.63
CA ILE A 41 6.96 -3.97 -13.35
C ILE A 41 7.19 -2.61 -12.67
N LYS A 42 7.34 -1.53 -13.45
CA LYS A 42 7.50 -0.17 -12.92
C LYS A 42 6.22 0.28 -12.23
N TYR A 43 5.06 0.07 -12.84
CA TYR A 43 3.76 0.33 -12.21
C TYR A 43 3.57 -0.51 -10.95
N GLN A 44 3.92 -1.80 -10.99
CA GLN A 44 3.80 -2.67 -9.80
C GLN A 44 4.64 -2.13 -8.63
N LYS A 45 5.92 -1.78 -8.88
CA LYS A 45 6.81 -1.20 -7.86
C LYS A 45 6.28 0.12 -7.31
N GLN A 46 5.69 0.97 -8.14
CA GLN A 46 5.05 2.22 -7.70
C GLN A 46 3.92 1.94 -6.71
N VAL A 47 2.97 1.07 -7.07
CA VAL A 47 1.85 0.73 -6.18
C VAL A 47 2.34 0.11 -4.87
N VAL A 48 3.26 -0.85 -4.92
CA VAL A 48 3.78 -1.52 -3.73
C VAL A 48 4.52 -0.54 -2.81
N THR A 49 5.35 0.35 -3.38
CA THR A 49 6.06 1.39 -2.62
C THR A 49 5.08 2.36 -1.97
N THR A 50 4.03 2.79 -2.69
CA THR A 50 3.00 3.67 -2.14
C THR A 50 2.26 2.99 -0.98
N MET A 51 1.81 1.75 -1.14
CA MET A 51 1.10 1.03 -0.08
C MET A 51 1.97 0.76 1.14
N TYR A 52 3.24 0.42 0.94
CA TYR A 52 4.22 0.27 2.01
C TYR A 52 4.39 1.56 2.81
N ASN A 53 4.61 2.70 2.14
CA ASN A 53 4.79 3.98 2.81
C ASN A 53 3.51 4.45 3.52
N ARG A 54 2.34 4.19 2.94
CA ARG A 54 1.04 4.47 3.57
C ARG A 54 0.86 3.69 4.87
N ALA A 55 1.20 2.40 4.90
CA ALA A 55 1.21 1.62 6.13
C ALA A 55 2.26 2.14 7.12
N LYS A 56 3.48 2.39 6.66
CA LYS A 56 4.63 2.81 7.49
C LYS A 56 4.36 4.11 8.24
N PHE A 57 3.69 5.06 7.61
CA PHE A 57 3.46 6.40 8.15
C PHE A 57 1.99 6.66 8.55
N HIS A 58 1.18 5.60 8.67
CA HIS A 58 -0.20 5.74 9.13
C HIS A 58 -0.24 6.24 10.59
N PRO A 59 -1.06 7.26 10.93
CA PRO A 59 -1.10 7.83 12.29
C PRO A 59 -1.51 6.81 13.35
N ASN A 60 -2.40 5.88 12.97
CA ASN A 60 -2.88 4.79 13.81
C ASN A 60 -2.37 3.47 13.21
N GLN A 61 -1.06 3.32 13.06
CA GLN A 61 -0.47 2.10 12.51
C GLN A 61 -0.77 0.91 13.42
N THR A 62 -1.38 -0.14 12.87
CA THR A 62 -1.70 -1.37 13.60
C THR A 62 -0.67 -2.47 13.34
N THR A 63 -0.75 -3.57 14.11
CA THR A 63 0.11 -4.75 13.91
C THR A 63 -0.14 -5.39 12.54
N GLU A 64 -1.39 -5.41 12.09
CA GLU A 64 -1.82 -5.93 10.80
C GLU A 64 -1.26 -5.11 9.64
N MET A 65 -1.16 -3.77 9.80
CA MET A 65 -0.45 -2.91 8.84
C MET A 65 1.04 -3.24 8.78
N LYS A 66 1.68 -3.57 9.90
CA LYS A 66 3.08 -4.03 9.92
C LYS A 66 3.24 -5.37 9.21
N ASP A 67 2.27 -6.26 9.30
CA ASP A 67 2.28 -7.51 8.53
C ASP A 67 2.07 -7.26 7.03
N ALA A 68 1.22 -6.31 6.65
CA ALA A 68 1.14 -5.83 5.27
C ALA A 68 2.48 -5.28 4.77
N MET A 69 3.18 -4.49 5.60
CA MET A 69 4.50 -3.94 5.26
C MET A 69 5.53 -5.04 5.00
N LYS A 70 5.54 -6.13 5.79
CA LYS A 70 6.45 -7.26 5.56
C LYS A 70 6.23 -7.88 4.18
N ILE A 71 4.98 -8.14 3.80
CA ILE A 71 4.63 -8.69 2.48
C ILE A 71 5.12 -7.77 1.36
N PHE A 72 4.88 -6.47 1.45
CA PHE A 72 5.33 -5.51 0.43
C PHE A 72 6.85 -5.41 0.36
N ASN A 73 7.54 -5.37 1.51
CA ASN A 73 8.99 -5.30 1.57
C ASN A 73 9.65 -6.56 0.98
N ASP A 74 9.12 -7.74 1.29
CA ASP A 74 9.62 -9.00 0.74
C ASP A 74 9.39 -9.09 -0.77
N TRP A 75 8.27 -8.57 -1.25
CA TRP A 75 8.00 -8.48 -2.69
C TRP A 75 8.97 -7.52 -3.38
N LEU A 76 9.22 -6.34 -2.82
CA LEU A 76 10.17 -5.35 -3.37
C LEU A 76 11.61 -5.84 -3.41
N LYS A 77 12.02 -6.68 -2.45
CA LYS A 77 13.37 -7.28 -2.46
C LYS A 77 13.56 -8.31 -3.58
N LYS A 78 12.48 -8.94 -4.04
CA LYS A 78 12.50 -10.00 -5.05
C LYS A 78 12.35 -9.49 -6.49
N ASN A 79 11.94 -8.23 -6.67
CA ASN A 79 11.55 -7.67 -7.95
C ASN A 79 12.25 -6.35 -8.22
#